data_AF-G3AVX8-F1
#
_entry.id   AF-G3AVX8-F1
#
_cell.length_a   1.000
_cell.length_b   1.000
_cell.length_c   1.000
_cell.angle_alpha   90.00
_cell.angle_beta   90.00
_cell.angle_gamma   90.00
#
_symmetry.space_group_name_H-M   'P 1'
#
loop_
_entity.id
_entity.type
_entity.pdbx_description
1 polymer ?
#
loop_
_entity_poly.entity_id
_entity_poly.type
_entity_poly.pdbx_seq_one_letter_code
_entity_poly.pdbx_strand_id
1 'polypeptide(L)'
;MLSNRTPSRRGSDASINGNYPPPPISMKSFGERQREIAREATPPIPDSQLIKDEFVIILETGELIVYSCTDGKIKSSNMITSIYGTETDLKILSAKKIRTPRINDRIVCQMSNSDLIVATVINNSWKFRKLAIKQGQYNQENKFIRPSSTAIAPSTSANDFTSMYKEKPQATPPEIKGLKLNVSCIVPLEFLGMIVVVKNLVCELIDIQTGIVLKQFHIANFKPNSFRVTHSEPTHCKFCGCASIQALSIVYEDYDSSTIITQTYKIDEQRSKSNICLRVERDPREIRCLGFNAVSEHQYWFRNVVSWEMTDVNMIIGIIKKDKVDNDEEGDESEKMVANVKSGDKFDQLVENRCLTSLRNRRKHGKSSGSKSLNDIYEGFIVTVSDGKRSYYQLPTIEGEKHRDFSHERINAIERYGFKSIICNFGNLLEIYYLGNDKLIEQDIYYNPDVWSQDNKSTLNGTRDSTNRPPQNSELLFINKRRTMGRRK
;
A
#
# COMPACT_ATOMS: atom_id res chain seq x y z
N MET A 1 -80.07 -5.58 4.19
CA MET A 1 -80.05 -4.30 4.93
C MET A 1 -78.63 -3.73 4.83
N LEU A 2 -78.41 -2.90 3.79
CA LEU A 2 -77.99 -1.48 3.87
C LEU A 2 -76.51 -1.31 4.27
N SER A 3 -75.58 -1.31 3.31
CA SER A 3 -75.11 -0.21 2.42
C SER A 3 -74.08 0.71 3.10
N ASN A 4 -72.88 0.91 2.55
CA ASN A 4 -72.50 1.89 1.52
C ASN A 4 -70.95 1.79 1.36
N ARG A 5 -70.25 2.16 0.29
CA ARG A 5 -70.52 2.65 -1.08
C ARG A 5 -69.18 2.62 -1.84
N THR A 6 -69.23 2.12 -3.08
CA THR A 6 -68.47 2.51 -4.30
C THR A 6 -66.94 2.70 -4.30
N PRO A 7 -66.27 2.07 -5.28
CA PRO A 7 -65.21 2.72 -6.05
C PRO A 7 -65.67 3.11 -7.47
N SER A 8 -65.12 4.24 -7.88
CA SER A 8 -65.34 5.00 -9.10
C SER A 8 -64.86 4.29 -10.37
N ARG A 9 -65.52 4.66 -11.48
CA ARG A 9 -65.35 4.27 -12.88
C ARG A 9 -64.16 4.97 -13.57
N ARG A 10 -63.61 4.24 -14.56
CA ARG A 10 -63.11 4.66 -15.91
C ARG A 10 -61.94 5.64 -15.96
N GLY A 11 -60.99 5.56 -16.89
CA GLY A 11 -60.72 4.77 -18.09
C GLY A 11 -59.32 5.24 -18.57
N SER A 12 -58.72 4.82 -19.67
CA SER A 12 -59.05 3.94 -20.78
C SER A 12 -57.74 3.79 -21.55
N ASP A 13 -57.46 2.58 -22.03
CA ASP A 13 -56.50 2.36 -23.10
C ASP A 13 -56.83 3.26 -24.30
N ALA A 14 -55.83 4.00 -24.78
CA ALA A 14 -55.88 4.67 -26.06
C ALA A 14 -54.52 4.51 -26.75
N SER A 15 -54.47 3.54 -27.65
CA SER A 15 -53.52 3.46 -28.75
C SER A 15 -53.65 4.71 -29.62
N ILE A 16 -52.59 5.52 -29.71
CA ILE A 16 -52.45 6.54 -30.76
C ILE A 16 -51.37 6.07 -31.74
N ASN A 17 -51.86 5.64 -32.90
CA ASN A 17 -51.12 5.57 -34.15
C ASN A 17 -50.69 6.99 -34.54
N GLY A 18 -49.40 7.26 -34.49
CA GLY A 18 -48.78 8.46 -35.07
C GLY A 18 -47.88 8.06 -36.23
N ASN A 19 -48.45 8.06 -37.43
CA ASN A 19 -47.74 7.97 -38.71
C ASN A 19 -46.80 9.19 -38.82
N TYR A 20 -45.52 9.02 -38.53
CA TYR A 20 -44.48 9.95 -38.95
C TYR A 20 -43.61 9.25 -40.00
N PRO A 21 -43.42 9.84 -41.19
CA PRO A 21 -42.47 9.28 -42.15
C PRO A 21 -41.07 9.30 -41.53
N PRO A 22 -40.24 8.26 -41.76
CA PRO A 22 -38.86 8.26 -41.31
C PRO A 22 -38.14 9.48 -41.91
N PRO A 23 -37.25 10.14 -41.14
CA PRO A 23 -36.51 11.28 -41.66
C PRO A 23 -35.65 10.82 -42.84
N PRO A 24 -35.44 11.68 -43.85
CA PRO A 24 -34.64 11.34 -45.01
C PRO A 24 -33.22 10.94 -44.58
N ILE A 25 -32.80 9.76 -45.04
CA ILE A 25 -31.44 9.29 -44.96
C ILE A 25 -30.57 10.28 -45.76
N SER A 26 -29.43 10.66 -45.18
CA SER A 26 -28.36 11.47 -45.77
C SER A 26 -28.54 12.99 -45.68
N MET A 27 -28.03 13.56 -44.58
CA MET A 27 -26.95 14.56 -44.65
C MET A 27 -26.09 14.43 -43.39
N LYS A 28 -24.88 13.88 -43.52
CA LYS A 28 -23.85 13.99 -42.49
C LYS A 28 -23.62 15.48 -42.23
N SER A 29 -23.62 15.87 -40.95
CA SER A 29 -23.35 17.26 -40.60
C SER A 29 -21.97 17.69 -41.14
N PHE A 30 -21.80 18.96 -41.50
CA PHE A 30 -20.51 19.47 -42.00
C PHE A 30 -19.36 19.16 -41.02
N GLY A 31 -19.66 19.13 -39.71
CA GLY A 31 -18.72 18.74 -38.65
C GLY A 31 -18.46 17.23 -38.51
N GLU A 32 -19.29 16.36 -39.06
CA GLU A 32 -19.01 14.92 -39.20
C GLU A 32 -18.10 14.66 -40.39
N ARG A 33 -18.33 15.33 -41.52
CA ARG A 33 -17.50 15.20 -42.72
C ARG A 33 -16.06 15.70 -42.48
N GLN A 34 -15.89 16.81 -41.76
CA GLN A 34 -14.57 17.28 -41.32
C GLN A 34 -13.88 16.32 -40.35
N ARG A 35 -14.64 15.64 -39.48
CA ARG A 35 -14.08 14.61 -38.57
C ARG A 35 -13.74 13.29 -39.27
N GLU A 36 -14.42 12.95 -40.36
CA GLU A 36 -14.09 11.80 -41.19
C GLU A 36 -12.84 12.06 -42.04
N ILE A 37 -12.72 13.24 -42.65
CA ILE A 37 -11.53 13.64 -43.41
C ILE A 37 -10.29 13.73 -42.51
N ALA A 38 -10.43 14.23 -41.27
CA ALA A 38 -9.34 14.21 -40.29
C ALA A 38 -8.94 12.78 -39.84
N ARG A 39 -9.87 11.82 -39.92
CA ARG A 39 -9.60 10.40 -39.58
C ARG A 39 -8.99 9.63 -40.73
N GLU A 40 -9.33 9.95 -41.98
CA GLU A 40 -8.75 9.29 -43.16
C GLU A 40 -7.37 9.84 -43.54
N ALA A 41 -7.03 11.07 -43.14
CA ALA A 41 -5.71 11.66 -43.38
C ALA A 41 -4.63 11.23 -42.36
N THR A 42 -4.99 10.50 -41.31
CA THR A 42 -4.03 10.04 -40.31
C THR A 42 -3.87 8.52 -40.46
N PRO A 43 -2.67 7.99 -40.78
CA PRO A 43 -2.47 6.55 -40.80
C PRO A 43 -2.89 5.97 -39.44
N PRO A 44 -3.47 4.76 -39.40
CA PRO A 44 -3.81 4.10 -38.14
C PRO A 44 -2.53 3.99 -37.33
N ILE A 45 -2.40 4.85 -36.31
CA ILE A 45 -1.37 4.71 -35.29
C ILE A 45 -1.62 3.31 -34.73
N PRO A 46 -0.66 2.37 -34.86
CA PRO A 46 -0.84 1.04 -34.33
C PRO A 46 -1.24 1.19 -32.86
N ASP A 47 -2.24 0.40 -32.46
CA ASP A 47 -2.78 0.38 -31.11
C ASP A 47 -1.64 0.61 -30.11
N SER A 48 -1.81 1.64 -29.28
CA SER A 48 -0.90 2.18 -28.28
C SER A 48 -0.46 1.12 -27.27
N GLN A 49 0.29 0.14 -27.74
CA GLN A 49 1.02 -0.85 -26.97
C GLN A 49 2.14 -0.08 -26.29
N LEU A 50 1.86 0.36 -25.06
CA LEU A 50 2.86 0.84 -24.11
C LEU A 50 3.72 2.00 -24.65
N ILE A 51 3.21 3.23 -24.59
CA ILE A 51 4.08 4.41 -24.51
C ILE A 51 4.75 4.37 -23.13
N LYS A 52 5.75 3.49 -23.00
CA LYS A 52 6.59 3.21 -21.82
C LYS A 52 7.99 3.81 -22.00
N ASP A 53 8.16 4.71 -22.96
CA ASP A 53 9.47 5.16 -23.41
C ASP A 53 9.89 6.47 -22.76
N GLU A 54 9.65 6.62 -21.45
CA GLU A 54 10.20 7.73 -20.67
C GLU A 54 10.76 7.22 -19.33
N PHE A 55 12.04 7.49 -19.07
CA PHE A 55 12.67 7.33 -17.76
C PHE A 55 12.63 8.66 -17.03
N VAL A 56 12.20 8.64 -15.77
CA VAL A 56 12.16 9.84 -14.91
C VAL A 56 13.16 9.67 -13.78
N ILE A 57 14.07 10.63 -13.65
CA ILE A 57 15.07 10.70 -12.59
C ILE A 57 14.75 11.94 -11.75
N ILE A 58 14.79 11.79 -10.43
CA ILE A 58 14.60 12.88 -9.48
C ILE A 58 15.86 12.98 -8.63
N LEU A 59 16.46 14.15 -8.62
CA LEU A 59 17.65 14.45 -7.82
C LEU A 59 17.27 15.12 -6.51
N GLU A 60 18.13 14.97 -5.50
CA GLU A 60 18.00 15.62 -4.18
C GLU A 60 17.88 17.16 -4.31
N THR A 61 18.49 17.73 -5.35
CA THR A 61 18.47 19.16 -5.72
C THR A 61 17.11 19.65 -6.24
N GLY A 62 16.12 18.78 -6.39
CA GLY A 62 14.82 19.12 -6.95
C GLY A 62 14.71 18.98 -8.46
N GLU A 63 15.80 18.63 -9.15
CA GLU A 63 15.78 18.45 -10.59
C GLU A 63 15.05 17.16 -10.98
N LEU A 64 14.02 17.31 -11.81
CA LEU A 64 13.28 16.23 -12.44
C LEU A 64 13.70 16.17 -13.91
N ILE A 65 14.37 15.07 -14.25
CA ILE A 65 14.90 14.79 -15.58
C ILE A 65 14.03 13.72 -16.22
N VAL A 66 13.44 14.02 -17.36
CA VAL A 66 12.70 13.09 -18.21
C VAL A 66 13.56 12.75 -19.41
N TYR A 67 13.91 11.48 -19.55
CA TYR A 67 14.64 10.92 -20.67
C TYR A 67 13.67 10.15 -21.56
N SER A 68 13.50 10.59 -22.81
CA SER A 68 12.73 9.86 -23.81
C SER A 68 13.55 8.71 -24.38
N CYS A 69 13.06 7.48 -24.26
CA CYS A 69 13.72 6.28 -24.76
C CYS A 69 13.62 6.15 -26.29
N THR A 70 12.72 6.90 -26.94
CA THR A 70 12.53 6.83 -28.40
C THR A 70 13.56 7.65 -29.17
N ASP A 71 13.84 8.87 -28.71
CA ASP A 71 14.67 9.85 -29.41
C ASP A 71 15.87 10.33 -28.58
N GLY A 72 16.03 9.82 -27.35
CA GLY A 72 17.10 10.19 -26.44
C GLY A 72 17.01 11.63 -25.92
N LYS A 73 15.90 12.35 -26.17
CA LYS A 73 15.77 13.74 -25.73
C LYS A 73 15.59 13.81 -24.22
N ILE A 74 16.23 14.83 -23.65
CA ILE A 74 16.19 15.10 -22.21
C ILE A 74 15.40 16.38 -21.98
N LYS A 75 14.40 16.32 -21.09
CA LYS A 75 13.72 17.49 -20.56
C LYS A 75 14.04 17.58 -19.08
N SER A 76 14.53 18.72 -18.63
CA SER A 76 14.77 18.99 -17.22
C SER A 76 13.80 20.05 -16.71
N SER A 77 13.36 19.89 -15.47
CA SER A 77 12.51 20.85 -14.76
C SER A 77 12.85 20.79 -13.27
N ASN A 78 12.94 21.93 -12.59
CA ASN A 78 13.25 21.95 -11.16
C ASN A 78 11.98 22.17 -10.32
N MET A 79 11.64 21.18 -9.49
CA MET A 79 10.45 21.18 -8.63
C MET A 79 10.53 22.23 -7.54
N ILE A 80 11.71 22.40 -6.94
CA ILE A 80 11.96 23.31 -5.82
C ILE A 80 11.87 24.74 -6.33
N THR A 81 12.61 25.05 -7.40
CA THR A 81 12.61 26.39 -8.00
C THR A 81 11.21 26.78 -8.49
N SER A 82 10.45 25.84 -9.03
CA SER A 82 9.09 26.10 -9.50
C SER A 82 8.10 26.45 -8.38
N ILE A 83 8.34 26.02 -7.14
CA ILE A 83 7.40 26.22 -6.02
C ILE A 83 7.89 27.29 -5.05
N TYR A 84 9.18 27.31 -4.75
CA TYR A 84 9.77 28.18 -3.72
C TYR A 84 10.68 29.28 -4.28
N GLY A 85 11.00 29.26 -5.57
CA GLY A 85 11.95 30.20 -6.19
C GLY A 85 13.41 29.76 -6.06
N THR A 86 14.35 30.66 -6.39
CA THR A 86 15.78 30.33 -6.60
C THR A 86 16.62 30.27 -5.33
N GLU A 87 16.13 30.77 -4.19
CA GLU A 87 16.90 30.93 -2.95
C GLU A 87 16.39 30.01 -1.84
N THR A 88 16.58 28.70 -2.00
CA THR A 88 16.25 27.75 -0.92
C THR A 88 17.25 26.62 -0.81
N ASP A 89 17.73 26.35 0.41
CA ASP A 89 18.53 25.16 0.76
C ASP A 89 17.65 23.90 0.96
N LEU A 90 16.47 23.88 0.32
CA LEU A 90 15.54 22.77 0.41
C LEU A 90 16.05 21.59 -0.41
N LYS A 91 15.74 20.38 0.07
CA LYS A 91 16.16 19.14 -0.56
C LYS A 91 15.03 18.13 -0.57
N ILE A 92 15.00 17.27 -1.58
CA ILE A 92 14.08 16.14 -1.63
C ILE A 92 14.65 15.00 -0.77
N LEU A 93 13.93 14.61 0.27
CA LEU A 93 14.29 13.49 1.15
C LEU A 93 13.79 12.15 0.62
N SER A 94 12.63 12.14 -0.01
CA SER A 94 12.02 10.93 -0.56
C SER A 94 11.15 11.26 -1.76
N ALA A 95 11.14 10.41 -2.77
CA ALA A 95 10.28 10.52 -3.92
C ALA A 95 9.65 9.15 -4.23
N LYS A 96 8.33 9.13 -4.45
CA LYS A 96 7.58 7.92 -4.79
C LYS A 96 6.68 8.18 -5.98
N LYS A 97 6.78 7.31 -6.99
CA LYS A 97 5.83 7.27 -8.10
C LYS A 97 4.54 6.61 -7.61
N ILE A 98 3.41 7.13 -8.05
CA ILE A 98 2.08 6.65 -7.68
C ILE A 98 1.30 6.47 -8.97
N ARG A 99 0.92 5.22 -9.22
CA ARG A 99 0.09 4.82 -10.35
C ARG A 99 -1.30 4.56 -9.84
N THR A 100 -2.30 5.04 -10.56
CA THR A 100 -3.70 4.74 -10.22
C THR A 100 -4.42 4.35 -11.51
N PRO A 101 -5.45 3.49 -11.47
CA PRO A 101 -6.18 3.12 -12.68
C PRO A 101 -6.91 4.29 -13.37
N ARG A 102 -7.24 5.36 -12.62
CA ARG A 102 -8.14 6.43 -13.07
C ARG A 102 -7.48 7.78 -13.26
N ILE A 103 -6.30 7.99 -12.71
CA ILE A 103 -5.61 9.27 -12.69
C ILE A 103 -4.21 9.08 -13.25
N ASN A 104 -3.75 10.07 -14.04
CA ASN A 104 -2.40 10.13 -14.55
C ASN A 104 -1.38 9.87 -13.43
N ASP A 105 -0.28 9.22 -13.80
CA ASP A 105 0.86 8.98 -12.92
C ASP A 105 1.27 10.28 -12.21
N ARG A 106 1.47 10.15 -10.90
CA ARG A 106 1.94 11.23 -10.04
C ARG A 106 3.27 10.84 -9.44
N ILE A 107 4.08 11.85 -9.12
CA ILE A 107 5.24 11.66 -8.28
C ILE A 107 5.04 12.51 -7.03
N VAL A 108 5.16 11.89 -5.87
CA VAL A 108 5.06 12.56 -4.58
C VAL A 108 6.45 12.66 -3.99
N CYS A 109 6.86 13.87 -3.67
CA CYS A 109 8.15 14.17 -3.06
C CYS A 109 7.95 14.73 -1.65
N GLN A 110 8.75 14.26 -0.70
CA GLN A 110 8.87 14.85 0.62
C GLN A 110 10.11 15.73 0.69
N MET A 111 9.93 16.95 1.17
CA MET A 111 10.96 17.96 1.31
C MET A 111 11.60 17.95 2.69
N SER A 112 12.79 18.55 2.82
CA SER A 112 13.52 18.71 4.08
C SER A 112 12.77 19.56 5.12
N ASN A 113 11.90 20.47 4.68
CA ASN A 113 11.00 21.25 5.53
C ASN A 113 9.67 20.53 5.85
N SER A 114 9.57 19.23 5.56
CA SER A 114 8.36 18.40 5.73
C SER A 114 7.18 18.71 4.79
N ASP A 115 7.35 19.61 3.82
CA ASP A 115 6.34 19.81 2.78
C ASP A 115 6.24 18.60 1.83
N LEU A 116 5.05 18.40 1.29
CA LEU A 116 4.79 17.39 0.28
C LEU A 116 4.51 18.08 -1.05
N ILE A 117 5.23 17.67 -2.10
CA ILE A 117 5.05 18.16 -3.46
C ILE A 117 4.47 17.04 -4.30
N VAL A 118 3.45 17.36 -5.10
CA VAL A 118 2.88 16.44 -6.07
C VAL A 118 3.22 16.95 -7.47
N ALA A 119 3.99 16.15 -8.22
CA ALA A 119 4.21 16.33 -9.64
C ALA A 119 3.15 15.55 -10.42
N THR A 120 2.55 16.16 -11.44
CA THR A 120 1.56 15.53 -12.32
C THR A 120 1.82 15.93 -13.75
N VAL A 121 1.69 14.98 -14.68
CA VAL A 121 1.77 15.26 -16.11
C VAL A 121 0.45 15.85 -16.60
N ILE A 122 0.49 17.09 -17.06
CA ILE A 122 -0.64 17.81 -17.67
C ILE A 122 -0.17 18.36 -19.00
N ASN A 123 -0.88 18.01 -20.09
CA ASN A 123 -0.54 18.43 -21.46
C ASN A 123 0.93 18.16 -21.82
N ASN A 124 1.42 16.94 -21.55
CA ASN A 124 2.81 16.51 -21.81
C ASN A 124 3.89 17.35 -21.09
N SER A 125 3.51 18.05 -20.01
CA SER A 125 4.43 18.82 -19.17
C SER A 125 4.23 18.47 -17.70
N TRP A 126 5.32 18.38 -16.95
CA TRP A 126 5.25 18.22 -15.51
C TRP A 126 4.78 19.52 -14.86
N LYS A 127 3.76 19.41 -14.02
CA LYS A 127 3.25 20.49 -13.18
C LYS A 127 3.43 20.10 -11.73
N PHE A 128 3.96 21.04 -10.95
CA PHE A 128 4.27 20.84 -9.54
C PHE A 128 3.29 21.65 -8.69
N ARG A 129 2.80 21.03 -7.62
CA ARG A 129 2.00 21.73 -6.61
C ARG A 129 2.45 21.30 -5.22
N LYS A 130 2.49 22.27 -4.30
CA LYS A 130 2.57 21.97 -2.86
C LYS A 130 1.23 21.40 -2.41
N LEU A 131 1.24 20.24 -1.76
CA LEU A 131 0.06 19.61 -1.19
C LEU A 131 -0.21 20.22 0.19
N ALA A 132 -1.30 20.98 0.31
CA ALA A 132 -1.72 21.52 1.59
C ALA A 132 -2.35 20.41 2.45
N ILE A 133 -1.68 20.04 3.54
CA ILE A 133 -2.13 18.98 4.44
C ILE A 133 -3.19 19.53 5.41
N LYS A 134 -4.37 18.90 5.39
CA LYS A 134 -5.53 19.33 6.17
C LYS A 134 -5.87 18.28 7.22
N GLN A 135 -5.43 18.52 8.44
CA GLN A 135 -5.75 17.68 9.58
C GLN A 135 -7.18 17.96 10.08
N GLY A 136 -7.82 16.94 10.63
CA GLY A 136 -9.14 17.04 11.25
C GLY A 136 -10.31 17.20 10.27
N GLN A 137 -10.10 17.46 8.97
CA GLN A 137 -11.18 17.67 8.00
C GLN A 137 -11.85 16.37 7.49
N TYR A 138 -11.29 15.20 7.83
CA TYR A 138 -11.88 13.93 7.43
C TYR A 138 -13.25 13.72 8.07
N ASN A 139 -14.26 13.41 7.24
CA ASN A 139 -15.64 13.21 7.67
C ASN A 139 -16.26 14.37 8.47
N GLN A 140 -15.67 15.57 8.45
CA GLN A 140 -16.32 16.73 9.06
C GLN A 140 -17.47 17.20 8.18
N GLU A 141 -18.60 17.52 8.81
CA GLU A 141 -19.67 18.23 8.16
C GLU A 141 -19.10 19.58 7.71
N ASN A 142 -19.03 19.80 6.39
CA ASN A 142 -18.84 21.14 5.88
C ASN A 142 -19.97 21.98 6.48
N LYS A 143 -19.64 22.82 7.48
CA LYS A 143 -20.52 23.86 7.99
C LYS A 143 -20.70 24.84 6.84
N PHE A 144 -21.56 24.50 5.90
CA PHE A 144 -22.03 25.40 4.88
C PHE A 144 -22.48 26.65 5.62
N ILE A 145 -21.85 27.77 5.26
CA ILE A 145 -22.22 29.11 5.67
C ILE A 145 -23.72 29.21 5.42
N ARG A 146 -24.51 29.11 6.50
CA ARG A 146 -25.92 29.49 6.43
C ARG A 146 -25.89 30.98 6.07
N PRO A 147 -26.58 31.43 5.01
CA PRO A 147 -26.68 32.85 4.74
C PRO A 147 -27.24 33.51 6.00
N SER A 148 -26.55 34.55 6.46
CA SER A 148 -26.91 35.38 7.60
C SER A 148 -28.32 35.91 7.42
N SER A 149 -29.30 35.16 7.89
CA SER A 149 -30.67 35.61 8.03
C SER A 149 -30.98 35.50 9.51
N THR A 150 -31.03 36.67 10.14
CA THR A 150 -31.64 36.96 11.45
C THR A 150 -31.15 36.12 12.63
N ALA A 151 -30.26 36.75 13.41
CA ALA A 151 -30.05 36.41 14.80
C ALA A 151 -31.40 36.46 15.55
N ILE A 152 -31.93 35.29 15.89
CA ILE A 152 -32.80 35.10 17.04
C ILE A 152 -32.13 34.01 17.85
N ALA A 153 -31.60 34.39 19.01
CA ALA A 153 -31.07 33.45 19.99
C ALA A 153 -32.25 32.59 20.52
N PRO A 154 -32.11 31.25 20.59
CA PRO A 154 -32.87 30.47 21.54
C PRO A 154 -31.95 30.03 22.68
N SER A 155 -32.45 30.31 23.87
CA SER A 155 -32.07 29.74 25.15
C SER A 155 -31.69 28.26 25.10
N THR A 156 -30.62 27.94 25.80
CA THR A 156 -30.35 26.69 26.53
C THR A 156 -31.51 25.67 26.50
N SER A 157 -31.39 24.67 25.63
CA SER A 157 -32.03 23.37 25.85
C SER A 157 -31.00 22.28 25.55
N ALA A 158 -30.53 21.67 26.63
CA ALA A 158 -29.73 20.46 26.63
C ALA A 158 -30.43 19.38 25.80
N ASN A 159 -29.82 19.01 24.67
CA ASN A 159 -29.91 17.70 24.01
C ASN A 159 -28.97 17.70 22.79
N ASP A 160 -27.71 18.08 23.02
CA ASP A 160 -26.65 17.97 22.04
C ASP A 160 -26.07 16.55 22.11
N PHE A 161 -26.66 15.63 21.35
CA PHE A 161 -26.24 14.21 21.24
C PHE A 161 -24.88 14.03 20.52
N THR A 162 -24.15 15.12 20.29
CA THR A 162 -22.90 15.18 19.53
C THR A 162 -21.64 14.96 20.41
N SER A 163 -21.80 14.43 21.63
CA SER A 163 -20.76 14.48 22.67
C SER A 163 -20.15 13.13 23.11
N MET A 164 -20.60 11.96 22.64
CA MET A 164 -20.02 10.68 23.09
C MET A 164 -18.81 10.16 22.30
N TYR A 165 -18.46 10.76 21.14
CA TYR A 165 -17.30 10.32 20.34
C TYR A 165 -16.39 11.48 19.90
N LYS A 166 -16.27 12.53 20.70
CA LYS A 166 -15.08 13.37 20.59
C LYS A 166 -13.93 12.57 21.21
N GLU A 167 -13.17 11.87 20.36
CA GLU A 167 -11.77 11.56 20.69
C GLU A 167 -11.19 12.87 21.23
N LYS A 168 -10.88 12.92 22.53
CA LYS A 168 -10.07 14.02 23.05
C LYS A 168 -8.86 14.07 22.11
N PRO A 169 -8.52 15.22 21.50
CA PRO A 169 -7.25 15.31 20.81
C PRO A 169 -6.20 14.93 21.86
N GLN A 170 -5.65 13.72 21.72
CA GLN A 170 -4.54 13.29 22.54
C GLN A 170 -3.49 14.37 22.30
N ALA A 171 -3.13 15.07 23.38
CA ALA A 171 -2.11 16.09 23.31
C ALA A 171 -0.91 15.45 22.64
N THR A 172 -0.58 15.91 21.43
CA THR A 172 0.63 15.48 20.75
C THR A 172 1.76 15.69 21.74
N PRO A 173 2.53 14.64 22.09
CA PRO A 173 3.67 14.79 22.96
C PRO A 173 4.52 15.95 22.43
N PRO A 174 4.96 16.90 23.28
CA PRO A 174 5.79 17.99 22.82
C PRO A 174 6.99 17.39 22.09
N GLU A 175 7.15 17.76 20.82
CA GLU A 175 8.27 17.32 20.01
C GLU A 175 9.54 17.75 20.73
N ILE A 176 10.27 16.78 21.30
CA ILE A 176 11.57 17.03 21.94
C ILE A 176 12.49 17.47 20.80
N LYS A 177 12.69 18.78 20.69
CA LYS A 177 13.49 19.41 19.63
C LYS A 177 14.85 18.72 19.54
N GLY A 178 15.09 17.99 18.46
CA GLY A 178 16.38 17.37 18.14
C GLY A 178 16.42 15.84 18.16
N LEU A 179 15.45 15.15 18.77
CA LEU A 179 15.44 13.68 18.77
C LEU A 179 14.51 13.14 17.66
N LYS A 180 15.08 12.77 16.51
CA LYS A 180 14.37 12.05 15.44
C LYS A 180 14.54 10.55 15.69
N LEU A 181 13.50 9.88 16.19
CA LEU A 181 13.54 8.42 16.38
C LEU A 181 13.42 7.73 15.02
N ASN A 182 12.30 7.97 14.33
CA ASN A 182 12.08 7.42 13.00
C ASN A 182 12.45 8.41 11.89
N VAL A 183 13.14 7.91 10.87
CA VAL A 183 13.38 8.65 9.62
C VAL A 183 12.06 8.83 8.88
N SER A 184 11.79 10.06 8.47
CA SER A 184 10.60 10.38 7.69
C SER A 184 10.60 9.64 6.35
N CYS A 185 9.51 8.95 6.03
CA CYS A 185 9.38 8.19 4.79
C CYS A 185 7.95 8.28 4.23
N ILE A 186 7.84 8.03 2.93
CA ILE A 186 6.57 7.95 2.20
C ILE A 186 6.36 6.51 1.74
N VAL A 187 5.18 5.94 2.06
CA VAL A 187 4.71 4.68 1.49
C VAL A 187 3.49 4.95 0.60
N PRO A 188 3.57 4.70 -0.71
CA PRO A 188 2.45 4.89 -1.61
C PRO A 188 1.43 3.75 -1.48
N LEU A 189 0.15 4.09 -1.44
CA LEU A 189 -0.97 3.15 -1.61
C LEU A 189 -1.58 3.42 -2.99
N GLU A 190 -0.90 2.86 -4.00
CA GLU A 190 -1.09 3.18 -5.41
C GLU A 190 -2.55 3.10 -5.86
N PHE A 191 -3.21 1.95 -5.68
CA PHE A 191 -4.59 1.77 -6.13
C PHE A 191 -5.56 2.75 -5.44
N LEU A 192 -5.31 3.07 -4.17
CA LEU A 192 -6.15 3.98 -3.39
C LEU A 192 -5.93 5.45 -3.74
N GLY A 193 -4.84 5.79 -4.43
CA GLY A 193 -4.45 7.18 -4.66
C GLY A 193 -4.09 7.90 -3.36
N MET A 194 -3.56 7.16 -2.37
CA MET A 194 -3.21 7.67 -1.05
C MET A 194 -1.73 7.46 -0.75
N ILE A 195 -1.23 8.16 0.26
CA ILE A 195 0.11 7.97 0.81
C ILE A 195 0.03 7.85 2.32
N VAL A 196 0.93 7.05 2.88
CA VAL A 196 1.26 7.11 4.30
C VAL A 196 2.57 7.87 4.46
N VAL A 197 2.57 8.87 5.33
CA VAL A 197 3.75 9.66 5.65
C VAL A 197 4.10 9.46 7.11
N VAL A 198 5.33 9.00 7.36
CA VAL A 198 5.86 8.82 8.71
C VAL A 198 6.49 10.13 9.20
N LYS A 199 6.10 10.56 10.40
CA LYS A 199 6.67 11.69 11.12
C LYS A 199 6.96 11.25 12.54
N ASN A 200 8.20 10.83 12.78
CA ASN A 200 8.62 10.31 14.08
C ASN A 200 7.75 9.10 14.51
N LEU A 201 7.09 9.15 15.68
CA LEU A 201 6.24 8.08 16.22
C LEU A 201 4.77 8.12 15.74
N VAL A 202 4.48 8.92 14.73
CA VAL A 202 3.14 9.02 14.14
C VAL A 202 3.25 8.86 12.64
N CYS A 203 2.33 8.13 12.02
CA CYS A 203 2.16 8.18 10.57
C CYS A 203 0.74 8.60 10.18
N GLU A 204 0.64 9.30 9.06
CA GLU A 204 -0.59 9.92 8.59
C GLU A 204 -0.98 9.31 7.24
N LEU A 205 -2.21 8.80 7.12
CA LEU A 205 -2.80 8.42 5.83
C LEU A 205 -3.44 9.64 5.18
N ILE A 206 -2.96 9.99 3.99
CA ILE A 206 -3.30 11.23 3.29
C ILE A 206 -3.82 10.90 1.90
N ASP A 207 -4.97 11.49 1.54
CA ASP A 207 -5.41 11.52 0.15
C ASP A 207 -4.57 12.52 -0.65
N ILE A 208 -3.87 12.04 -1.68
CA ILE A 208 -2.99 12.86 -2.52
C ILE A 208 -3.78 13.93 -3.26
N GLN A 209 -5.05 13.66 -3.60
CA GLN A 209 -5.85 14.62 -4.36
C GLN A 209 -6.21 15.83 -3.52
N THR A 210 -6.83 15.59 -2.36
CA THR A 210 -7.37 16.66 -1.50
C THR A 210 -6.39 17.18 -0.45
N GLY A 211 -5.38 16.39 -0.08
CA GLY A 211 -4.47 16.68 1.03
C GLY A 211 -5.08 16.43 2.41
N ILE A 212 -6.28 15.85 2.48
CA ILE A 212 -6.96 15.57 3.76
C ILE A 212 -6.33 14.34 4.41
N VAL A 213 -6.06 14.44 5.71
CA VAL A 213 -5.58 13.32 6.53
C VAL A 213 -6.78 12.49 6.98
N LEU A 214 -6.84 11.23 6.54
CA LEU A 214 -7.93 10.30 6.86
C LEU A 214 -7.81 9.71 8.26
N LYS A 215 -6.59 9.34 8.66
CA LYS A 215 -6.30 8.78 9.99
C LYS A 215 -4.84 9.00 10.34
N GLN A 216 -4.59 9.20 11.63
CA GLN A 216 -3.26 9.18 12.23
C GLN A 216 -3.11 7.87 13.01
N PHE A 217 -1.93 7.27 12.91
CA PHE A 217 -1.59 6.02 13.56
C PHE A 217 -0.36 6.24 14.43
N HIS A 218 -0.39 5.72 15.65
CA HIS A 218 0.77 5.73 16.53
C HIS A 218 1.62 4.50 16.24
N ILE A 219 2.89 4.72 15.98
CA ILE A 219 3.85 3.67 15.65
C ILE A 219 5.04 3.72 16.61
N ALA A 220 5.70 2.58 16.79
CA ALA A 220 6.90 2.52 17.60
C ALA A 220 8.14 3.00 16.82
N ASN A 221 9.28 3.05 17.50
CA ASN A 221 10.57 3.22 16.84
C ASN A 221 10.87 1.98 15.99
N PHE A 222 11.29 2.14 14.73
CA PHE A 222 11.46 1.03 13.81
C PHE A 222 12.78 1.07 13.04
N LYS A 223 13.28 -0.09 12.62
CA LYS A 223 14.51 -0.18 11.82
C LYS A 223 14.35 0.52 10.47
N PRO A 224 15.31 1.34 10.03
CA PRO A 224 15.26 1.96 8.70
C PRO A 224 14.96 0.93 7.60
N ASN A 225 14.15 1.33 6.62
CA ASN A 225 13.70 0.48 5.50
C ASN A 225 12.81 -0.72 5.85
N SER A 226 12.40 -0.93 7.10
CA SER A 226 11.47 -2.01 7.48
C SER A 226 9.99 -1.62 7.38
N PHE A 227 9.68 -0.32 7.32
CA PHE A 227 8.30 0.16 7.33
C PHE A 227 7.57 -0.18 6.02
N ARG A 228 6.43 -0.85 6.14
CA ARG A 228 5.55 -1.30 5.07
C ARG A 228 4.10 -0.98 5.42
N VAL A 229 3.29 -0.70 4.40
CA VAL A 229 1.85 -0.51 4.56
C VAL A 229 1.14 -1.28 3.46
N THR A 230 0.09 -2.01 3.83
CA THR A 230 -0.71 -2.80 2.90
C THR A 230 -2.19 -2.63 3.21
N HIS A 231 -3.03 -3.00 2.24
CA HIS A 231 -4.48 -2.99 2.40
C HIS A 231 -5.10 -4.21 1.72
N SER A 232 -6.25 -4.65 2.24
CA SER A 232 -7.09 -5.64 1.56
C SER A 232 -7.48 -5.18 0.15
N GLU A 233 -7.88 -6.11 -0.71
CA GLU A 233 -8.37 -5.80 -2.06
C GLU A 233 -9.44 -4.69 -2.03
N PRO A 234 -9.24 -3.60 -2.78
CA PRO A 234 -10.20 -2.51 -2.83
C PRO A 234 -11.52 -2.93 -3.48
N THR A 235 -12.61 -2.59 -2.83
CA THR A 235 -13.99 -2.87 -3.25
C THR A 235 -14.81 -1.57 -3.26
N HIS A 236 -16.10 -1.67 -3.54
CA HIS A 236 -17.02 -0.55 -3.41
C HIS A 236 -17.75 -0.55 -2.07
N CYS A 237 -17.85 0.63 -1.48
CA CYS A 237 -18.74 0.84 -0.37
C CYS A 237 -20.18 0.64 -0.84
N LYS A 238 -20.90 -0.29 -0.22
CA LYS A 238 -22.30 -0.63 -0.57
C LYS A 238 -23.29 0.53 -0.44
N PHE A 239 -22.91 1.63 0.21
CA PHE A 239 -23.79 2.77 0.46
C PHE A 239 -23.55 3.93 -0.51
N CYS A 240 -22.30 4.39 -0.63
CA CYS A 240 -21.95 5.56 -1.46
C CYS A 240 -21.28 5.20 -2.80
N GLY A 241 -20.91 3.93 -3.01
CA GLY A 241 -20.16 3.50 -4.18
C GLY A 241 -18.70 3.97 -4.24
N CYS A 242 -18.21 4.74 -3.27
CA CYS A 242 -16.78 5.10 -3.19
C CYS A 242 -15.91 3.87 -2.88
N ALA A 243 -14.59 4.00 -3.09
CA ALA A 243 -13.64 2.95 -2.75
C ALA A 243 -13.72 2.59 -1.25
N SER A 244 -13.59 1.31 -0.95
CA SER A 244 -13.55 0.79 0.40
C SER A 244 -12.61 -0.41 0.52
N ILE A 245 -12.03 -0.59 1.70
CA ILE A 245 -11.13 -1.70 2.03
C ILE A 245 -11.66 -2.42 3.27
N GLN A 246 -11.46 -3.73 3.39
CA GLN A 246 -11.77 -4.48 4.60
C GLN A 246 -10.78 -4.19 5.73
N ALA A 247 -9.50 -4.06 5.41
CA ALA A 247 -8.45 -3.80 6.37
C ALA A 247 -7.31 -2.96 5.78
N LEU A 248 -6.68 -2.17 6.63
CA LEU A 248 -5.40 -1.51 6.39
C LEU A 248 -4.41 -2.04 7.42
N SER A 249 -3.17 -2.32 7.03
CA SER A 249 -2.17 -2.84 7.94
C SER A 249 -0.83 -2.14 7.77
N ILE A 250 -0.17 -1.89 8.89
CA ILE A 250 1.13 -1.27 9.00
C ILE A 250 2.07 -2.32 9.61
N VAL A 251 3.18 -2.59 8.94
CA VAL A 251 4.15 -3.61 9.34
C VAL A 251 5.52 -2.97 9.41
N TYR A 252 6.24 -3.20 10.49
CA TYR A 252 7.61 -2.72 10.64
C TYR A 252 8.37 -3.61 11.62
N GLU A 253 9.70 -3.53 11.57
CA GLU A 253 10.56 -4.22 12.53
C GLU A 253 10.96 -3.25 13.63
N ASP A 254 10.81 -3.69 14.88
CA ASP A 254 11.23 -2.93 16.05
C ASP A 254 12.72 -2.54 15.96
N TYR A 255 13.09 -1.36 16.45
CA TYR A 255 14.45 -0.84 16.29
C TYR A 255 15.48 -1.68 17.06
N ASP A 256 15.17 -2.04 18.31
CA ASP A 256 16.10 -2.69 19.23
C ASP A 256 16.04 -4.23 19.15
N SER A 257 14.87 -4.79 18.82
CA SER A 257 14.66 -6.24 18.79
C SER A 257 14.42 -6.78 17.38
N SER A 258 14.67 -8.07 17.18
CA SER A 258 14.28 -8.82 15.98
C SER A 258 12.80 -9.21 16.03
N THR A 259 11.94 -8.21 16.23
CA THR A 259 10.48 -8.38 16.35
C THR A 259 9.78 -7.63 15.24
N ILE A 260 8.98 -8.32 14.43
CA ILE A 260 8.03 -7.67 13.53
C ILE A 260 6.80 -7.28 14.32
N ILE A 261 6.42 -6.02 14.22
CA ILE A 261 5.17 -5.49 14.74
C ILE A 261 4.23 -5.25 13.57
N THR A 262 3.04 -5.82 13.66
CA THR A 262 1.94 -5.62 12.71
C THR A 262 0.80 -4.93 13.42
N GLN A 263 0.38 -3.78 12.93
CA GLN A 263 -0.85 -3.09 13.34
C GLN A 263 -1.88 -3.20 12.22
N THR A 264 -3.00 -3.85 12.49
CA THR A 264 -4.08 -4.04 11.53
C THR A 264 -5.34 -3.32 12.00
N TYR A 265 -5.87 -2.50 11.10
CA TYR A 265 -7.02 -1.63 11.29
C TYR A 265 -8.18 -2.20 10.48
N LYS A 266 -9.20 -2.72 11.15
CA LYS A 266 -10.41 -3.32 10.54
C LYS A 266 -11.68 -3.01 11.34
N ILE A 267 -12.84 -3.24 10.73
CA ILE A 267 -14.13 -3.11 11.42
C ILE A 267 -14.51 -4.49 11.96
N ASP A 268 -14.45 -4.68 13.28
CA ASP A 268 -14.74 -5.97 13.91
C ASP A 268 -16.23 -6.33 13.98
N GLU A 269 -17.12 -5.34 13.84
CA GLU A 269 -18.55 -5.57 13.95
C GLU A 269 -19.04 -6.52 12.84
N GLN A 270 -19.52 -7.70 13.25
CA GLN A 270 -20.17 -8.71 12.41
C GLN A 270 -21.59 -8.29 11.98
N ARG A 271 -21.73 -7.07 11.47
CA ARG A 271 -22.90 -6.65 10.70
C ARG A 271 -22.54 -6.65 9.21
N SER A 272 -23.51 -6.37 8.34
CA SER A 272 -23.32 -6.28 6.88
C SER A 272 -22.32 -5.21 6.39
N LYS A 273 -21.51 -4.63 7.30
CA LYS A 273 -20.63 -3.46 7.12
C LYS A 273 -19.20 -3.76 7.59
N SER A 274 -18.50 -4.64 6.90
CA SER A 274 -17.10 -4.99 7.22
C SER A 274 -16.05 -4.11 6.54
N ASN A 275 -16.46 -3.11 5.73
CA ASN A 275 -15.53 -2.34 4.89
C ASN A 275 -15.43 -0.88 5.36
N ILE A 276 -14.18 -0.41 5.43
CA ILE A 276 -13.76 0.96 5.65
C ILE A 276 -13.96 1.76 4.36
N CYS A 277 -14.93 2.67 4.36
CA CYS A 277 -15.16 3.62 3.28
C CYS A 277 -14.08 4.71 3.29
N LEU A 278 -13.43 4.88 2.13
CA LEU A 278 -12.35 5.83 1.92
C LEU A 278 -12.82 7.20 1.41
N ARG A 279 -14.13 7.44 1.41
CA ARG A 279 -14.71 8.73 1.05
C ARG A 279 -14.22 9.80 2.02
N VAL A 280 -13.59 10.84 1.49
CA VAL A 280 -12.94 11.89 2.28
C VAL A 280 -13.96 12.88 2.87
N GLU A 281 -14.96 13.27 2.08
CA GLU A 281 -16.02 14.20 2.47
C GLU A 281 -17.33 13.43 2.65
N ARG A 282 -17.99 13.56 3.80
CA ARG A 282 -19.32 12.96 3.97
C ARG A 282 -20.39 13.92 3.49
N ASP A 283 -21.26 13.44 2.62
CA ASP A 283 -22.57 14.05 2.50
C ASP A 283 -23.33 13.75 3.81
N PRO A 284 -23.83 14.78 4.53
CA PRO A 284 -24.68 14.58 5.70
C PRO A 284 -25.91 13.70 5.45
N ARG A 285 -26.32 13.53 4.18
CA ARG A 285 -27.41 12.63 3.77
C ARG A 285 -26.99 11.16 3.66
N GLU A 286 -25.68 10.89 3.63
CA GLU A 286 -25.09 9.56 3.46
C GLU A 286 -24.43 9.03 4.75
N ILE A 287 -25.11 9.20 5.89
CA ILE A 287 -24.67 8.76 7.23
C ILE A 287 -24.38 7.25 7.39
N ARG A 288 -24.68 6.44 6.38
CA ARG A 288 -24.61 4.97 6.48
C ARG A 288 -23.21 4.40 6.30
N CYS A 289 -22.29 5.15 5.68
CA CYS A 289 -20.92 4.72 5.42
C CYS A 289 -20.12 4.66 6.73
N LEU A 290 -19.33 3.60 6.91
CA LEU A 290 -18.36 3.49 8.00
C LEU A 290 -16.98 3.82 7.44
N GLY A 291 -16.23 4.70 8.10
CA GLY A 291 -14.87 5.08 7.72
C GLY A 291 -13.89 4.70 8.83
N PHE A 292 -12.71 5.32 8.86
CA PHE A 292 -11.69 5.03 9.89
C PHE A 292 -12.11 5.34 11.34
N ASN A 293 -13.20 6.08 11.55
CA ASN A 293 -13.76 6.34 12.88
C ASN A 293 -14.42 5.09 13.50
N ALA A 294 -14.75 4.08 12.69
CA ALA A 294 -15.42 2.85 13.12
C ALA A 294 -14.45 1.66 13.20
N VAL A 295 -13.15 1.91 13.11
CA VAL A 295 -12.11 0.90 12.98
C VAL A 295 -11.46 0.64 14.33
N SER A 296 -11.24 -0.63 14.65
CA SER A 296 -10.44 -1.09 15.78
C SER A 296 -9.03 -1.45 15.32
N GLU A 297 -8.07 -1.24 16.22
CA GLU A 297 -6.66 -1.61 16.03
C GLU A 297 -6.40 -2.99 16.63
N HIS A 298 -5.70 -3.83 15.87
CA HIS A 298 -5.23 -5.15 16.29
C HIS A 298 -3.72 -5.21 16.12
N GLN A 299 -2.98 -5.54 17.18
CA GLN A 299 -1.53 -5.59 17.15
C GLN A 299 -1.01 -7.01 17.30
N TYR A 300 -0.08 -7.41 16.42
CA TYR A 300 0.57 -8.73 16.44
C TYR A 300 2.09 -8.57 16.45
N TRP A 301 2.75 -9.40 17.25
CA TRP A 301 4.19 -9.30 17.51
C TRP A 301 4.85 -10.64 17.19
N PHE A 302 5.78 -10.64 16.24
CA PHE A 302 6.48 -11.85 15.79
C PHE A 302 7.97 -11.74 16.10
N ARG A 303 8.43 -12.48 17.10
CA ARG A 303 9.82 -12.45 17.59
C ARG A 303 10.74 -13.38 16.80
N ASN A 304 12.05 -13.20 17.03
CA ASN A 304 13.15 -14.02 16.51
C ASN A 304 13.23 -14.05 14.98
N VAL A 305 12.69 -13.01 14.33
CA VAL A 305 12.69 -12.92 12.88
C VAL A 305 14.05 -12.49 12.37
N VAL A 306 14.57 -13.24 11.40
CA VAL A 306 15.89 -12.98 10.81
C VAL A 306 15.74 -12.10 9.57
N SER A 307 14.75 -12.42 8.74
CA SER A 307 14.50 -11.70 7.50
C SER A 307 13.04 -11.88 7.08
N TRP A 308 12.45 -10.87 6.47
CA TRP A 308 11.04 -10.89 6.07
C TRP A 308 10.77 -9.89 4.96
N GLU A 309 9.74 -10.15 4.17
CA GLU A 309 9.20 -9.17 3.23
C GLU A 309 7.69 -9.37 3.06
N MET A 310 7.02 -8.29 2.65
CA MET A 310 5.59 -8.26 2.43
C MET A 310 5.25 -8.49 0.96
N THR A 311 4.26 -9.34 0.73
CA THR A 311 3.68 -9.62 -0.60
C THR A 311 2.49 -8.71 -0.89
N ASP A 312 2.09 -8.61 -2.16
CA ASP A 312 0.93 -7.80 -2.57
C ASP A 312 -0.43 -8.42 -2.17
N VAL A 313 -0.42 -9.65 -1.65
CA VAL A 313 -1.61 -10.36 -1.13
C VAL A 313 -1.81 -10.19 0.38
N ASN A 314 -1.25 -9.14 1.00
CA ASN A 314 -1.33 -8.92 2.45
C ASN A 314 -0.78 -10.08 3.28
N MET A 315 0.29 -10.72 2.82
CA MET A 315 1.00 -11.76 3.57
C MET A 315 2.45 -11.39 3.76
N ILE A 316 2.99 -11.69 4.93
CA ILE A 316 4.43 -11.64 5.20
C ILE A 316 4.98 -13.03 4.95
N ILE A 317 6.04 -13.11 4.17
CA ILE A 317 6.86 -14.32 4.06
C ILE A 317 8.21 -13.98 4.69
N GLY A 318 8.69 -14.83 5.58
CA GLY A 318 9.96 -14.59 6.25
C GLY A 318 10.62 -15.86 6.75
N ILE A 319 11.78 -15.65 7.35
CA ILE A 319 12.62 -16.69 7.92
C ILE A 319 12.87 -16.36 9.38
N ILE A 320 12.61 -17.33 10.25
CA ILE A 320 12.83 -17.27 11.69
C ILE A 320 14.01 -18.16 12.06
N LYS A 321 14.75 -17.79 13.10
CA LYS A 321 15.75 -18.69 13.69
C LYS A 321 15.02 -19.71 14.57
N LYS A 322 15.35 -20.98 14.43
CA LYS A 322 14.89 -22.01 15.36
C LYS A 322 15.55 -21.72 16.70
N ASP A 323 14.72 -21.40 17.70
CA ASP A 323 15.21 -21.37 19.07
C ASP A 323 15.66 -22.79 19.40
N LYS A 324 16.95 -22.93 19.67
CA LYS A 324 17.40 -24.11 20.39
C LYS A 324 16.74 -24.00 21.74
N VAL A 325 15.84 -24.92 22.05
CA VAL A 325 15.58 -25.25 23.44
C VAL A 325 16.91 -25.77 23.98
N ASP A 326 17.77 -24.86 24.42
CA ASP A 326 18.70 -25.20 25.48
C ASP A 326 17.79 -25.53 26.66
N ASN A 327 17.81 -26.79 27.09
CA ASN A 327 17.18 -27.24 28.33
C ASN A 327 17.90 -26.55 29.51
N ASP A 328 17.72 -25.25 29.64
CA ASP A 328 18.00 -24.52 30.86
C ASP A 328 16.65 -24.38 31.56
N GLU A 329 16.37 -25.41 32.35
CA GLU A 329 15.41 -25.35 33.43
C GLU A 329 15.64 -24.07 34.25
N GLU A 330 14.55 -23.50 34.73
CA GLU A 330 14.47 -22.42 35.71
C GLU A 330 15.64 -22.45 36.71
N GLY A 331 16.46 -21.39 36.72
CA GLY A 331 17.57 -21.25 37.64
C GLY A 331 17.80 -19.80 38.00
N ASP A 332 17.25 -19.40 39.14
CA ASP A 332 17.39 -18.11 39.83
C ASP A 332 18.77 -17.44 39.66
N GLU A 333 18.74 -16.18 39.22
CA GLU A 333 19.84 -15.25 39.44
C GLU A 333 20.01 -15.00 40.94
N SER A 334 21.07 -15.58 41.53
CA SER A 334 21.59 -15.09 42.81
C SER A 334 23.11 -15.09 42.85
N GLU A 335 23.64 -13.90 43.09
CA GLU A 335 25.04 -13.56 43.33
C GLU A 335 25.69 -14.46 44.40
N LYS A 336 26.90 -14.99 44.14
CA LYS A 336 27.95 -15.14 45.16
C LYS A 336 29.35 -14.97 44.57
N MET A 337 29.93 -13.79 44.80
CA MET A 337 31.38 -13.65 44.99
C MET A 337 31.80 -14.45 46.23
N VAL A 338 32.80 -15.33 46.15
CA VAL A 338 33.83 -15.47 47.20
C VAL A 338 35.17 -15.93 46.60
N ALA A 339 36.18 -15.10 46.93
CA ALA A 339 37.63 -15.23 46.91
C ALA A 339 38.30 -16.62 46.75
N ASN A 340 39.38 -16.61 45.96
CA ASN A 340 40.63 -17.25 46.37
C ASN A 340 41.83 -16.41 45.90
N VAL A 341 42.32 -15.56 46.78
CA VAL A 341 43.59 -14.82 46.62
C VAL A 341 44.67 -15.58 47.38
N LYS A 342 45.65 -16.11 46.65
CA LYS A 342 47.00 -16.36 47.17
C LYS A 342 48.00 -15.52 46.37
N SER A 343 48.50 -14.51 47.07
CA SER A 343 49.81 -13.85 46.97
C SER A 343 50.77 -14.26 45.85
N GLY A 344 51.19 -13.28 45.05
CA GLY A 344 52.39 -13.35 44.20
C GLY A 344 52.41 -12.29 43.10
N ASP A 345 53.10 -11.18 43.36
CA ASP A 345 53.71 -10.21 42.42
C ASP A 345 52.87 -9.58 41.30
N LYS A 346 52.34 -8.40 41.63
CA LYS A 346 51.82 -7.39 40.71
C LYS A 346 52.96 -6.58 40.09
N PHE A 347 53.59 -7.09 39.03
CA PHE A 347 54.29 -6.23 38.06
C PHE A 347 54.43 -6.86 36.66
N ASP A 348 54.42 -8.20 36.54
CA ASP A 348 54.66 -8.86 35.25
C ASP A 348 53.42 -9.06 34.35
N GLN A 349 52.21 -8.79 34.82
CA GLN A 349 50.98 -8.98 34.01
C GLN A 349 50.59 -7.80 33.12
N LEU A 350 51.35 -6.70 33.12
CA LEU A 350 51.05 -5.52 32.29
C LEU A 350 51.85 -5.44 30.98
N VAL A 351 52.79 -6.36 30.73
CA VAL A 351 53.63 -6.33 29.51
C VAL A 351 53.34 -7.48 28.53
N GLU A 352 52.60 -8.53 28.89
CA GLU A 352 52.34 -9.69 27.99
C GLU A 352 51.08 -9.60 27.11
N ASN A 353 50.27 -8.54 27.18
CA ASN A 353 49.08 -8.41 26.32
C ASN A 353 49.30 -7.64 25.01
N ARG A 354 50.54 -7.64 24.50
CA ARG A 354 50.81 -7.30 23.10
C ARG A 354 51.82 -8.29 22.52
N CYS A 355 51.44 -8.88 21.38
CA CYS A 355 52.20 -9.73 20.47
C CYS A 355 52.13 -11.27 20.62
N LEU A 356 51.40 -11.86 19.67
CA LEU A 356 51.94 -12.86 18.73
C LEU A 356 52.41 -14.23 19.26
N THR A 357 51.65 -14.87 20.12
CA THR A 357 51.90 -16.29 20.48
C THR A 357 50.62 -17.11 20.59
N SER A 358 49.96 -17.40 19.45
CA SER A 358 49.09 -18.59 19.38
C SER A 358 48.90 -19.11 17.94
N LEU A 359 50.00 -19.41 17.25
CA LEU A 359 50.01 -20.19 16.01
C LEU A 359 50.49 -21.65 16.22
N ARG A 360 50.67 -22.10 17.47
CA ARG A 360 51.23 -23.44 17.76
C ARG A 360 50.34 -24.42 18.52
N ASN A 361 49.11 -24.06 18.88
CA ASN A 361 48.15 -24.99 19.52
C ASN A 361 47.00 -25.45 18.61
N ARG A 362 47.20 -25.46 17.28
CA ARG A 362 46.17 -25.92 16.32
C ARG A 362 46.38 -27.36 15.87
N ARG A 363 46.58 -28.32 16.79
CA ARG A 363 46.52 -29.75 16.48
C ARG A 363 46.08 -30.53 17.72
N LYS A 364 44.77 -30.55 18.00
CA LYS A 364 44.02 -31.61 18.70
C LYS A 364 42.63 -31.07 19.09
N HIS A 365 41.76 -30.94 18.10
CA HIS A 365 40.29 -31.10 18.19
C HIS A 365 39.71 -30.94 16.79
N GLY A 366 40.05 -31.88 15.90
CA GLY A 366 39.32 -32.10 14.67
C GLY A 366 38.14 -33.04 14.94
N LYS A 367 37.19 -32.64 15.78
CA LYS A 367 35.83 -33.13 15.61
C LYS A 367 35.31 -32.32 14.42
N SER A 368 35.03 -32.99 13.31
CA SER A 368 34.31 -32.39 12.19
C SER A 368 33.09 -31.65 12.74
N SER A 369 33.13 -30.32 12.71
CA SER A 369 31.90 -29.55 12.77
C SER A 369 31.15 -29.93 11.51
N GLY A 370 30.30 -30.95 11.58
CA GLY A 370 29.35 -31.24 10.52
C GLY A 370 28.65 -29.92 10.22
N SER A 371 28.72 -29.48 8.96
CA SER A 371 28.01 -28.29 8.54
C SER A 371 26.54 -28.49 8.93
N LYS A 372 26.04 -27.63 9.81
CA LYS A 372 24.63 -27.67 10.20
C LYS A 372 23.82 -27.39 8.94
N SER A 373 22.79 -28.20 8.71
CA SER A 373 21.88 -27.93 7.61
C SER A 373 21.17 -26.59 7.87
N LEU A 374 20.82 -25.84 6.82
CA LEU A 374 20.01 -24.62 6.97
C LEU A 374 18.71 -24.91 7.74
N ASN A 375 18.15 -26.10 7.55
CA ASN A 375 16.97 -26.58 8.27
C ASN A 375 17.18 -26.82 9.77
N ASP A 376 18.41 -26.94 10.23
CA ASP A 376 18.73 -27.04 11.66
C ASP A 376 18.73 -25.67 12.34
N ILE A 377 18.89 -24.60 11.56
CA ILE A 377 19.08 -23.22 12.04
C ILE A 377 17.82 -22.38 11.81
N TYR A 378 17.15 -22.58 10.67
CA TYR A 378 16.07 -21.70 10.21
C TYR A 378 14.79 -22.47 9.92
N GLU A 379 13.69 -21.73 10.00
CA GLU A 379 12.37 -22.15 9.56
C GLU A 379 11.73 -21.01 8.77
N GLY A 380 11.01 -21.34 7.69
CA GLY A 380 10.20 -20.37 6.98
C GLY A 380 8.90 -20.11 7.74
N PHE A 381 8.37 -18.90 7.66
CA PHE A 381 7.05 -18.59 8.20
C PHE A 381 6.25 -17.72 7.25
N ILE A 382 4.93 -17.82 7.38
CA ILE A 382 3.97 -17.02 6.64
C ILE A 382 2.97 -16.45 7.65
N VAL A 383 2.75 -15.13 7.58
CA VAL A 383 1.73 -14.44 8.37
C VAL A 383 0.69 -13.84 7.44
N THR A 384 -0.58 -14.13 7.71
CA THR A 384 -1.68 -13.38 7.12
C THR A 384 -1.87 -12.10 7.94
N VAL A 385 -1.68 -10.94 7.33
CA VAL A 385 -1.56 -9.66 8.07
C VAL A 385 -2.91 -9.21 8.66
N SER A 386 -4.03 -9.62 8.05
CA SER A 386 -5.38 -9.20 8.48
C SER A 386 -5.88 -9.84 9.78
N ASP A 387 -5.39 -11.03 10.11
CA ASP A 387 -5.78 -11.80 11.30
C ASP A 387 -4.58 -12.19 12.19
N GLY A 388 -3.36 -11.90 11.75
CA GLY A 388 -2.13 -12.24 12.47
C GLY A 388 -1.83 -13.74 12.51
N LYS A 389 -2.55 -14.56 11.72
CA LYS A 389 -2.38 -16.02 11.74
C LYS A 389 -1.03 -16.38 11.12
N ARG A 390 -0.20 -17.07 11.92
CA ARG A 390 1.14 -17.52 11.53
C ARG A 390 1.16 -19.03 11.24
N SER A 391 1.82 -19.41 10.16
CA SER A 391 2.11 -20.80 9.80
C SER A 391 3.61 -20.96 9.55
N TYR A 392 4.17 -22.11 9.89
CA TYR A 392 5.59 -22.41 9.71
C TYR A 392 5.80 -23.46 8.63
N TYR A 393 6.96 -23.38 7.98
CA TYR A 393 7.35 -24.23 6.86
C TYR A 393 8.83 -24.58 6.96
N GLN A 394 9.15 -25.85 6.71
CA GLN A 394 10.54 -26.27 6.57
C GLN A 394 11.11 -25.73 5.26
N LEU A 395 12.35 -25.23 5.30
CA LEU A 395 13.02 -24.76 4.09
C LEU A 395 13.38 -25.96 3.20
N PRO A 396 13.26 -25.86 1.87
CA PRO A 396 13.68 -26.93 0.98
C PRO A 396 15.17 -27.24 1.18
N THR A 397 15.53 -28.52 1.30
CA THR A 397 16.94 -28.90 1.35
C THR A 397 17.44 -29.07 -0.08
N ILE A 398 18.50 -28.34 -0.47
CA ILE A 398 19.13 -28.55 -1.77
C ILE A 398 19.94 -29.85 -1.69
N GLU A 399 19.43 -30.89 -2.35
CA GLU A 399 20.10 -32.17 -2.49
C GLU A 399 21.20 -32.05 -3.56
N GLY A 400 22.45 -31.94 -3.11
CA GLY A 400 23.62 -31.95 -3.98
C GLY A 400 24.88 -31.45 -3.28
N GLU A 401 25.89 -32.32 -3.14
CA GLU A 401 27.17 -31.98 -2.50
C GLU A 401 27.86 -30.76 -3.14
N LYS A 402 27.64 -30.51 -4.43
CA LYS A 402 28.27 -29.41 -5.19
C LYS A 402 27.77 -28.01 -4.81
N HIS A 403 26.61 -27.88 -4.16
CA HIS A 403 26.04 -26.58 -3.80
C HIS A 403 26.18 -26.23 -2.31
N ARG A 404 26.53 -27.21 -1.46
CA ARG A 404 26.72 -27.00 -0.01
C ARG A 404 27.92 -26.14 0.33
N ASP A 405 28.96 -26.15 -0.51
CA ASP A 405 30.17 -25.35 -0.29
C ASP A 405 29.94 -23.84 -0.43
N PHE A 406 28.80 -23.43 -1.01
CA PHE A 406 28.47 -22.02 -1.20
C PHE A 406 27.20 -21.55 -0.49
N SER A 407 26.42 -22.47 0.10
CA SER A 407 25.29 -22.12 0.95
C SER A 407 25.82 -21.56 2.27
N HIS A 408 25.99 -20.24 2.33
CA HIS A 408 26.34 -19.56 3.57
C HIS A 408 25.16 -19.62 4.55
N GLU A 409 25.46 -19.82 5.84
CA GLU A 409 24.47 -19.83 6.93
C GLU A 409 23.78 -18.47 7.16
N ARG A 410 24.11 -17.44 6.38
CA ARG A 410 23.65 -16.07 6.56
C ARG A 410 22.79 -15.63 5.38
N ILE A 411 21.60 -15.13 5.71
CA ILE A 411 20.72 -14.42 4.79
C ILE A 411 21.29 -13.01 4.57
N ASN A 412 21.53 -12.65 3.32
CA ASN A 412 22.10 -11.36 2.95
C ASN A 412 21.03 -10.31 2.68
N ALA A 413 20.01 -10.69 1.92
CA ALA A 413 18.94 -9.80 1.50
C ALA A 413 17.67 -10.61 1.24
N ILE A 414 16.52 -9.97 1.43
CA ILE A 414 15.21 -10.48 1.07
C ILE A 414 14.47 -9.35 0.39
N GLU A 415 13.81 -9.65 -0.72
CA GLU A 415 13.08 -8.65 -1.48
C GLU A 415 11.81 -9.26 -2.07
N ARG A 416 10.83 -8.39 -2.35
CA ARG A 416 9.61 -8.80 -3.02
C ARG A 416 9.93 -9.12 -4.47
N TYR A 417 9.61 -10.34 -4.91
CA TYR A 417 9.88 -10.79 -6.27
C TYR A 417 8.63 -10.73 -7.16
N GLY A 418 7.48 -11.10 -6.60
CA GLY A 418 6.21 -11.09 -7.31
C GLY A 418 5.03 -10.92 -6.38
N PHE A 419 3.83 -10.98 -6.96
CA PHE A 419 2.57 -10.69 -6.27
C PHE A 419 2.36 -11.55 -5.00
N LYS A 420 2.84 -12.80 -5.04
CA LYS A 420 2.73 -13.83 -3.99
C LYS A 420 4.08 -14.44 -3.61
N SER A 421 5.18 -13.76 -3.94
CA SER A 421 6.52 -14.34 -3.87
C SER A 421 7.59 -13.36 -3.43
N ILE A 422 8.60 -13.91 -2.76
CA ILE A 422 9.78 -13.21 -2.30
C ILE A 422 11.01 -13.92 -2.87
N ILE A 423 12.11 -13.18 -2.99
CA ILE A 423 13.42 -13.71 -3.31
C ILE A 423 14.34 -13.49 -2.11
N CYS A 424 15.06 -14.54 -1.71
CA CYS A 424 15.96 -14.54 -0.59
C CYS A 424 17.37 -14.90 -1.07
N ASN A 425 18.35 -14.13 -0.61
CA ASN A 425 19.76 -14.34 -0.94
C ASN A 425 20.49 -15.04 0.21
N PHE A 426 20.99 -16.24 -0.07
CA PHE A 426 21.86 -17.04 0.79
C PHE A 426 23.26 -17.11 0.18
N GLY A 427 24.14 -16.17 0.55
CA GLY A 427 25.49 -16.15 0.01
C GLY A 427 25.52 -15.80 -1.48
N ASN A 428 25.79 -16.79 -2.32
CA ASN A 428 25.75 -16.69 -3.79
C ASN A 428 24.49 -17.33 -4.41
N LEU A 429 23.59 -17.86 -3.59
CA LEU A 429 22.36 -18.50 -4.03
C LEU A 429 21.17 -17.56 -3.87
N LEU A 430 20.29 -17.55 -4.87
CA LEU A 430 18.99 -16.88 -4.82
C LEU A 430 17.89 -17.93 -4.81
N GLU A 431 17.09 -17.93 -3.75
CA GLU A 431 15.93 -18.81 -3.61
C GLU A 431 14.65 -17.98 -3.70
N ILE A 432 13.63 -18.49 -4.40
CA ILE A 432 12.32 -17.85 -4.52
C ILE A 432 11.34 -18.65 -3.69
N TYR A 433 10.71 -17.99 -2.71
CA TYR A 433 9.60 -18.57 -1.94
C TYR A 433 8.30 -17.95 -2.41
N TYR A 434 7.28 -18.78 -2.63
CA TYR A 434 6.01 -18.35 -3.20
C TYR A 434 4.82 -19.10 -2.62
N LEU A 435 3.65 -18.48 -2.72
CA LEU A 435 2.37 -19.01 -2.25
C LEU A 435 1.50 -19.48 -3.42
N GLY A 436 1.09 -20.76 -3.39
CA GLY A 436 0.16 -21.37 -4.35
C GLY A 436 0.83 -22.34 -5.33
N ASN A 437 0.04 -22.88 -6.25
CA ASN A 437 0.50 -23.90 -7.20
C ASN A 437 0.73 -23.25 -8.58
N ASP A 438 1.96 -23.35 -9.08
CA ASP A 438 2.36 -23.25 -10.50
C ASP A 438 2.28 -21.90 -11.23
N LYS A 439 1.93 -20.79 -10.57
CA LYS A 439 2.04 -19.44 -11.14
C LYS A 439 2.94 -18.52 -10.30
N LEU A 440 4.25 -18.71 -10.47
CA LEU A 440 5.31 -17.95 -9.79
C LEU A 440 5.22 -16.43 -10.01
N ILE A 441 4.74 -16.01 -11.18
CA ILE A 441 4.65 -14.60 -11.59
C ILE A 441 3.25 -14.36 -12.14
N GLU A 442 2.30 -14.09 -11.25
CA GLU A 442 1.07 -13.40 -11.67
C GLU A 442 1.43 -11.93 -11.88
N GLN A 443 1.27 -11.43 -13.10
CA GLN A 443 1.38 -9.99 -13.37
C GLN A 443 0.33 -9.26 -12.52
N ASP A 444 0.71 -8.13 -11.93
CA ASP A 444 -0.15 -7.29 -11.08
C ASP A 444 -1.61 -7.32 -11.56
N ILE A 445 -2.48 -7.90 -10.73
CA ILE A 445 -3.91 -8.10 -11.06
C ILE A 445 -4.57 -6.76 -11.43
N TYR A 446 -4.07 -5.66 -10.87
CA TYR A 446 -4.57 -4.32 -11.08
C TYR A 446 -4.11 -3.66 -12.40
N TYR A 447 -3.06 -4.17 -13.03
CA TYR A 447 -2.41 -3.52 -14.17
C TYR A 447 -2.31 -4.41 -15.42
N ASN A 448 -3.00 -5.56 -15.45
CA ASN A 448 -3.02 -6.41 -16.63
C ASN A 448 -4.04 -5.88 -17.67
N PRO A 449 -3.60 -5.28 -18.78
CA PRO A 449 -4.51 -4.80 -19.83
C PRO A 449 -5.20 -5.95 -20.59
N ASP A 450 -4.63 -7.17 -20.57
CA ASP A 450 -5.15 -8.31 -21.31
C ASP A 450 -6.37 -8.94 -20.64
N VAL A 451 -6.49 -8.86 -19.32
CA VAL A 451 -7.72 -9.27 -18.61
C VAL A 451 -8.90 -8.40 -19.04
N TRP A 452 -8.67 -7.11 -19.34
CA TRP A 452 -9.71 -6.21 -19.83
C TRP A 452 -9.96 -6.33 -21.35
N SER A 453 -9.05 -6.96 -22.11
CA SER A 453 -9.15 -7.10 -23.57
C SER A 453 -9.77 -8.43 -24.01
N GLN A 454 -9.59 -9.51 -23.24
CA GLN A 454 -10.05 -10.86 -23.62
C GLN A 454 -11.57 -11.05 -23.53
N ASP A 455 -12.26 -10.36 -22.62
CA ASP A 455 -13.73 -10.45 -22.49
C ASP A 455 -14.49 -9.80 -23.66
N ASN A 456 -13.84 -8.97 -24.48
CA ASN A 456 -14.47 -8.38 -25.67
C ASN A 456 -14.35 -9.26 -26.93
N LYS A 457 -13.44 -10.26 -26.95
CA LYS A 457 -13.25 -11.15 -28.10
C LYS A 457 -14.09 -12.43 -28.03
N SER A 458 -14.47 -12.88 -26.84
CA SER A 458 -15.25 -14.12 -26.65
C SER A 458 -16.72 -13.98 -27.08
N THR A 459 -17.27 -12.78 -27.23
CA THR A 459 -18.64 -12.54 -27.72
C THR A 459 -18.78 -12.46 -29.24
N LEU A 460 -17.70 -12.58 -30.01
CA LEU A 460 -17.75 -12.44 -31.49
C LEU A 460 -17.60 -13.75 -32.26
N ASN A 461 -17.17 -14.84 -31.64
CA ASN A 461 -17.13 -16.16 -32.26
C ASN A 461 -18.06 -17.11 -31.50
N GLY A 462 -19.27 -17.28 -32.05
CA GLY A 462 -20.24 -18.24 -31.56
C GLY A 462 -19.76 -19.67 -31.79
N THR A 463 -19.10 -20.24 -30.79
CA THR A 463 -19.04 -21.69 -30.60
C THR A 463 -19.43 -21.97 -29.15
N ARG A 464 -20.62 -22.56 -29.01
CA ARG A 464 -21.16 -23.06 -27.74
C ARG A 464 -20.33 -24.26 -27.31
N ASP A 465 -19.47 -24.08 -26.32
CA ASP A 465 -19.08 -25.14 -25.38
C ASP A 465 -18.36 -24.53 -24.16
N SER A 466 -19.09 -24.31 -23.06
CA SER A 466 -18.48 -24.01 -21.76
C SER A 466 -19.42 -24.32 -20.59
N THR A 467 -19.47 -25.58 -20.17
CA THR A 467 -20.17 -25.99 -18.93
C THR A 467 -19.25 -26.19 -17.72
N ASN A 468 -17.95 -25.83 -17.78
CA ASN A 468 -16.99 -26.14 -16.70
C ASN A 468 -16.07 -24.98 -16.27
N ARG A 469 -16.52 -23.72 -16.33
CA ARG A 469 -15.77 -22.63 -15.68
C ARG A 469 -16.44 -22.24 -14.36
N PRO A 470 -15.72 -22.22 -13.22
CA PRO A 470 -16.26 -21.68 -11.99
C PRO A 470 -16.65 -20.22 -12.20
N PRO A 471 -17.72 -19.73 -11.56
CA PRO A 471 -18.17 -18.35 -11.73
C PRO A 471 -17.04 -17.41 -11.27
N GLN A 472 -16.39 -16.75 -12.22
CA GLN A 472 -15.59 -15.58 -11.90
C GLN A 472 -16.56 -14.50 -11.44
N ASN A 473 -16.45 -14.11 -10.17
CA ASN A 473 -17.20 -13.00 -9.58
C ASN A 473 -16.92 -11.73 -10.38
N SER A 474 -17.78 -11.46 -11.34
CA SER A 474 -17.72 -10.35 -12.29
C SER A 474 -18.29 -9.06 -11.72
N GLU A 475 -18.30 -8.90 -10.40
CA GLU A 475 -18.72 -7.65 -9.73
C GLU A 475 -17.76 -6.48 -10.03
N LEU A 476 -16.58 -6.73 -10.60
CA LEU A 476 -15.64 -5.72 -11.10
C LEU A 476 -16.04 -5.10 -12.45
N LEU A 477 -17.05 -5.64 -13.17
CA LEU A 477 -17.41 -5.17 -14.51
C LEU A 477 -18.07 -3.78 -14.54
N PHE A 478 -18.50 -3.23 -13.41
CA PHE A 478 -19.10 -1.89 -13.37
C PHE A 478 -18.09 -0.75 -13.21
N ILE A 479 -16.83 -1.06 -12.86
CA ILE A 479 -15.78 -0.04 -12.62
C ILE A 479 -15.24 0.55 -13.93
N ASN A 480 -15.39 -0.19 -15.04
CA ASN A 480 -14.81 0.13 -16.35
C ASN A 480 -15.81 0.42 -17.47
N LYS A 481 -17.11 0.58 -17.19
CA LYS A 481 -18.10 0.87 -18.23
C LYS A 481 -18.09 2.36 -18.64
N ARG A 482 -17.06 2.82 -19.36
CA ARG A 482 -17.30 3.85 -20.36
C ARG A 482 -18.31 3.24 -21.34
N ARG A 483 -19.51 3.82 -21.45
CA ARG A 483 -20.39 3.55 -22.60
C ARG A 483 -19.60 3.91 -23.85
N THR A 484 -18.97 2.94 -24.47
CA THR A 484 -18.71 3.01 -25.90
C THR A 484 -20.09 3.12 -26.54
N MET A 485 -20.42 4.32 -27.02
CA MET A 485 -21.56 4.50 -27.92
C MET A 485 -21.25 3.64 -29.15
N GLY A 486 -21.75 2.41 -29.13
CA GLY A 486 -21.61 1.48 -30.24
C GLY A 486 -22.17 2.11 -31.50
N ARG A 487 -21.38 2.03 -32.58
CA ARG A 487 -21.86 2.24 -33.94
C ARG A 487 -23.09 1.36 -34.13
N ARG A 488 -24.26 1.97 -34.37
CA ARG A 488 -25.39 1.26 -34.96
C ARG A 488 -24.98 0.86 -36.38
N LYS A 489 -25.04 -0.45 -36.66
CA LYS A 489 -25.09 -0.96 -38.03
C LYS A 489 -26.42 -0.57 -38.64
#